data_AF-A0A1F9DH49-F1
#
_entry.id   AF-A0A1F9DH49-F1
#
_cell.length_a   1.000
_cell.length_b   1.000
_cell.length_c   1.000
_cell.angle_alpha   90.00
_cell.angle_beta   90.00
_cell.angle_gamma   90.00
#
_symmetry.space_group_name_H-M   'P 1'
#
loop_
_entity.id
_entity.type
_entity.pdbx_description
1 polymer ?
#
loop_
_entity_poly.entity_id
_entity_poly.type
_entity_poly.pdbx_seq_one_letter_code
_entity_poly.pdbx_strand_id
1 'polypeptide(L)'
;MEISVELVKDLRQRTGAGVVDCKRALQEAEGNVDAAIDYLRRKGLATAAKKAGRIASDGLVSSYIHAGGKMGVLVEVNCETDFVAKTEDFQTFVKNIAMQIAAANPQYIRREEIPEDVLEKEKDIYRTQALEGGKPEKVIDKIVDGKIERFYSEVCLLEQTYIKDSDLTIKELLEAMIAKIGENISIRRFSRFQLGEGLSSQSHPTCSSSMK
;
A
#
# COMPACT_ATOMS: atom_id res chain seq x y z
N MET A 1 -14.05 -27.45 -22.47
CA MET A 1 -14.61 -27.92 -21.18
C MET A 1 -15.77 -27.01 -20.80
N GLU A 2 -16.91 -27.58 -20.39
CA GLU A 2 -18.06 -26.79 -19.96
C GLU A 2 -17.85 -26.36 -18.50
N ILE A 3 -17.77 -25.05 -18.25
CA ILE A 3 -17.60 -24.50 -16.90
C ILE A 3 -18.99 -24.28 -16.30
N SER A 4 -19.26 -24.88 -15.13
CA SER A 4 -20.54 -24.70 -14.43
C SER A 4 -20.75 -23.25 -13.98
N VAL A 5 -22.01 -22.82 -13.99
CA VAL A 5 -22.41 -21.46 -13.56
C VAL A 5 -22.13 -21.26 -12.07
N GLU A 6 -22.28 -22.31 -11.26
CA GLU A 6 -21.95 -22.30 -9.84
C GLU A 6 -20.47 -22.02 -9.60
N LEU A 7 -19.57 -22.65 -10.37
CA LEU A 7 -18.12 -22.38 -10.27
C LEU A 7 -17.78 -20.95 -10.65
N VAL A 8 -18.40 -20.41 -11.70
CA VAL A 8 -18.22 -18.99 -12.09
C VAL A 8 -18.71 -18.06 -10.98
N LYS A 9 -19.84 -18.39 -10.34
CA LYS A 9 -20.40 -17.61 -9.24
C LYS A 9 -19.51 -17.64 -8.00
N ASP A 10 -18.97 -18.81 -7.64
CA ASP A 10 -18.04 -18.98 -6.52
C ASP A 10 -16.75 -18.18 -6.74
N LEU A 11 -16.11 -18.34 -7.91
CA LEU A 11 -14.89 -17.58 -8.23
C LEU A 11 -15.13 -16.07 -8.22
N ARG A 12 -16.28 -15.62 -8.72
CA ARG A 12 -16.68 -14.21 -8.67
C ARG A 12 -16.88 -13.72 -7.25
N GLN A 13 -17.46 -14.51 -6.36
CA GLN A 13 -17.63 -14.14 -4.96
C GLN A 13 -16.29 -14.03 -4.23
N ARG A 14 -15.34 -14.93 -4.53
CA ARG A 14 -14.00 -14.92 -3.93
C ARG A 14 -13.11 -13.77 -4.44
N THR A 15 -13.22 -13.42 -5.72
CA THR A 15 -12.26 -12.48 -6.37
C THR A 15 -12.86 -11.11 -6.68
N GLY A 16 -14.18 -10.98 -6.74
CA GLY A 16 -14.87 -9.78 -7.19
C GLY A 16 -14.72 -9.49 -8.69
N ALA A 17 -14.04 -10.35 -9.46
CA ALA A 17 -13.80 -10.13 -10.88
C ALA A 17 -15.08 -10.24 -11.73
N GLY A 18 -15.05 -9.65 -12.94
CA GLY A 18 -16.16 -9.72 -13.89
C GLY A 18 -16.53 -11.15 -14.28
N VAL A 19 -17.81 -11.41 -14.58
CA VAL A 19 -18.33 -12.76 -14.91
C VAL A 19 -17.59 -13.39 -16.09
N VAL A 20 -17.33 -12.60 -17.15
CA VAL A 20 -16.62 -13.07 -18.35
C VAL A 20 -15.19 -13.46 -18.01
N ASP A 21 -14.54 -12.69 -17.13
CA ASP A 21 -13.17 -12.92 -16.71
C ASP A 21 -13.04 -14.15 -15.82
N CYS A 22 -14.00 -14.37 -14.90
CA CYS A 22 -14.08 -15.58 -14.09
C CYS A 22 -14.28 -16.82 -14.97
N LYS A 23 -15.19 -16.75 -15.95
CA LYS A 23 -15.43 -17.86 -16.88
C LYS A 23 -14.17 -18.20 -17.67
N ARG A 24 -13.46 -17.19 -18.21
CA ARG A 24 -12.21 -17.40 -18.93
C ARG A 24 -11.12 -17.96 -18.04
N ALA A 25 -10.96 -17.44 -16.83
CA ALA A 25 -9.98 -17.94 -15.87
C ALA A 25 -10.21 -19.42 -15.54
N LEU A 26 -11.47 -19.84 -15.34
CA LEU A 26 -11.81 -21.24 -15.11
C LEU A 26 -11.60 -22.12 -16.34
N GLN A 27 -11.74 -21.58 -17.55
CA GLN A 27 -11.42 -22.33 -18.78
C GLN A 27 -9.92 -22.58 -18.91
N GLU A 28 -9.10 -21.55 -18.67
CA GLU A 28 -7.63 -21.64 -18.73
C GLU A 28 -7.05 -22.48 -17.57
N ALA A 29 -7.74 -22.51 -16.43
CA ALA A 29 -7.36 -23.29 -15.27
C ALA A 29 -8.00 -24.69 -15.23
N GLU A 30 -8.68 -25.12 -16.31
CA GLU A 30 -9.35 -26.42 -16.40
C GLU A 30 -10.27 -26.71 -15.20
N GLY A 31 -10.98 -25.69 -14.72
CA GLY A 31 -11.92 -25.78 -13.60
C GLY A 31 -11.29 -25.74 -12.21
N ASN A 32 -9.96 -25.67 -12.11
CA ASN A 32 -9.27 -25.49 -10.84
C ASN A 32 -9.42 -24.05 -10.34
N VAL A 33 -10.08 -23.88 -9.19
CA VAL A 33 -10.42 -22.55 -8.65
C VAL A 33 -9.18 -21.79 -8.21
N ASP A 34 -8.22 -22.43 -7.53
CA ASP A 34 -7.03 -21.74 -7.03
C ASP A 34 -6.11 -21.32 -8.18
N ALA A 35 -5.95 -22.17 -9.20
CA ALA A 35 -5.22 -21.80 -10.42
C ALA A 35 -5.94 -20.68 -11.21
N ALA A 36 -7.29 -20.64 -11.17
CA ALA A 36 -8.06 -19.55 -11.76
C ALA A 36 -7.88 -18.22 -11.01
N ILE A 37 -7.75 -18.26 -9.67
CA ILE A 37 -7.42 -17.08 -8.85
C ILE A 37 -6.05 -16.55 -9.23
N ASP A 38 -5.03 -17.42 -9.34
CA ASP A 38 -3.69 -17.03 -9.76
C ASP A 38 -3.65 -16.48 -11.19
N TYR A 39 -4.47 -17.03 -12.08
CA TYR A 39 -4.65 -16.48 -13.43
C TYR A 39 -5.25 -15.07 -13.38
N LEU A 40 -6.33 -14.87 -12.61
CA LEU A 40 -6.97 -13.57 -12.45
C LEU A 40 -6.03 -12.54 -11.82
N ARG A 41 -5.22 -12.94 -10.84
CA ARG A 41 -4.20 -12.08 -10.21
C ARG A 41 -3.18 -11.60 -11.24
N ARG A 42 -2.56 -12.52 -11.99
CA ARG A 42 -1.59 -12.20 -13.05
C ARG A 42 -2.18 -11.30 -14.13
N LYS A 43 -3.41 -11.59 -14.56
CA LYS A 43 -4.13 -10.76 -15.53
C LYS A 43 -4.46 -9.37 -14.97
N GLY A 44 -4.81 -9.28 -13.69
CA GLY A 44 -5.08 -8.04 -12.97
C GLY A 44 -3.87 -7.12 -13.00
N LEU A 45 -2.68 -7.64 -12.68
CA LEU A 45 -1.40 -6.90 -12.78
C LEU A 45 -1.20 -6.30 -14.18
N ALA A 46 -1.39 -7.11 -15.23
CA ALA A 46 -1.27 -6.63 -16.60
C ALA A 46 -2.31 -5.57 -16.97
N THR A 47 -3.51 -5.65 -16.39
CA THR A 47 -4.59 -4.68 -16.61
C THR A 47 -4.27 -3.36 -15.91
N ALA A 48 -3.77 -3.41 -14.67
CA ALA A 48 -3.34 -2.24 -13.93
C ALA A 48 -2.20 -1.51 -14.64
N ALA A 49 -1.17 -2.25 -15.09
CA ALA A 49 -0.06 -1.67 -15.85
C ALA A 49 -0.52 -0.95 -17.13
N LYS A 50 -1.48 -1.51 -17.87
CA LYS A 50 -2.05 -0.87 -19.08
C LYS A 50 -2.86 0.38 -18.78
N LYS A 51 -3.41 0.50 -17.58
CA LYS A 51 -4.26 1.62 -17.16
C LYS A 51 -3.48 2.73 -16.44
N ALA A 52 -2.28 2.45 -15.93
CA ALA A 52 -1.47 3.38 -15.15
C ALA A 52 -1.21 4.74 -15.85
N GLY A 53 -1.15 4.77 -17.19
CA GLY A 53 -0.97 5.99 -17.97
C GLY A 53 -2.24 6.82 -18.22
N ARG A 54 -3.41 6.35 -17.80
CA ARG A 54 -4.67 7.08 -17.97
C ARG A 54 -4.82 8.17 -16.91
N ILE A 55 -5.38 9.29 -17.30
CA ILE A 55 -5.64 10.40 -16.37
C ILE A 55 -6.77 9.99 -15.42
N ALA A 56 -6.46 9.98 -14.12
CA ALA A 56 -7.42 9.80 -13.04
C ALA A 56 -7.57 11.15 -12.32
N SER A 57 -8.61 11.90 -12.65
CA SER A 57 -8.85 13.26 -12.12
C SER A 57 -10.05 13.37 -11.19
N ASP A 58 -10.87 12.32 -11.10
CA ASP A 58 -11.96 12.21 -10.12
C ASP A 58 -11.47 11.43 -8.89
N GLY A 59 -12.30 11.23 -7.88
CA GLY A 59 -11.97 10.37 -6.74
C GLY A 59 -12.50 10.86 -5.40
N LEU A 60 -11.77 10.53 -4.32
CA LEU A 60 -12.19 10.82 -2.96
C LEU A 60 -11.01 11.30 -2.11
N VAL A 61 -11.25 12.36 -1.35
CA VAL A 61 -10.42 12.71 -0.19
C VAL A 61 -11.05 12.09 1.05
N SER A 62 -10.29 11.26 1.77
CA SER A 62 -10.73 10.64 3.01
C SER A 62 -9.88 11.10 4.19
N SER A 63 -10.51 11.16 5.35
CA SER A 63 -9.86 11.47 6.62
C SER A 63 -9.95 10.29 7.58
N TYR A 64 -8.88 10.01 8.31
CA TYR A 64 -8.88 9.10 9.45
C TYR A 64 -8.36 9.81 10.69
N ILE A 65 -9.17 9.86 11.75
CA ILE A 65 -8.79 10.44 13.04
C ILE A 65 -8.68 9.31 14.05
N HIS A 66 -7.48 9.09 14.58
CA HIS A 66 -7.24 8.05 15.57
C HIS A 66 -7.83 8.43 16.94
N ALA A 67 -8.15 7.42 17.75
CA ALA A 67 -8.87 7.58 19.01
C ALA A 67 -8.23 8.65 19.92
N GLY A 68 -9.05 9.57 20.41
CA GLY A 68 -8.62 10.70 21.24
C GLY A 68 -8.03 11.88 20.46
N GLY A 69 -8.08 11.89 19.12
CA GLY A 69 -7.71 13.04 18.29
C GLY A 69 -6.21 13.36 18.27
N LYS A 70 -5.36 12.45 18.76
CA LYS A 70 -3.90 12.64 18.85
C LYS A 70 -3.17 12.38 17.54
N MET A 71 -3.86 11.80 16.55
CA MET A 71 -3.31 11.52 15.23
C MET A 71 -4.41 11.63 14.18
N GLY A 72 -4.10 12.25 13.06
CA GLY A 72 -5.03 12.46 11.95
C GLY A 72 -4.34 12.27 10.61
N VAL A 73 -5.07 11.72 9.65
CA VAL A 73 -4.61 11.53 8.27
C VAL A 73 -5.64 12.10 7.31
N LEU A 74 -5.17 12.76 6.27
CA LEU A 74 -5.90 13.06 5.04
C LEU A 74 -5.23 12.35 3.88
N VAL A 75 -6.01 11.71 3.02
CA VAL A 75 -5.50 11.05 1.81
C VAL A 75 -6.40 11.37 0.63
N GLU A 76 -5.78 11.70 -0.51
CA GLU A 76 -6.44 11.87 -1.80
C GLU A 76 -6.14 10.64 -2.67
N VAL A 77 -7.20 9.96 -3.11
CA VAL A 77 -7.12 8.85 -4.04
C VAL A 77 -7.99 9.16 -5.24
N ASN A 78 -7.38 9.14 -6.43
CA ASN A 78 -8.06 9.44 -7.67
C ASN A 78 -8.49 8.17 -8.43
N CYS A 79 -9.59 8.29 -9.17
CA CYS A 79 -10.08 7.33 -10.18
C CYS A 79 -10.42 8.05 -11.50
N GLU A 80 -10.82 7.30 -12.54
CA GLU A 80 -11.16 7.89 -13.83
C GLU A 80 -12.55 8.58 -13.79
N THR A 81 -13.53 8.01 -13.08
CA THR A 81 -14.92 8.52 -13.07
C THR A 81 -15.51 8.74 -11.66
N ASP A 82 -16.48 9.65 -11.56
CA ASP A 82 -17.23 9.93 -10.32
C ASP A 82 -18.11 8.75 -9.87
N PHE A 83 -18.55 7.91 -10.80
CA PHE A 83 -19.32 6.71 -10.53
C PHE A 83 -18.53 5.74 -9.64
N VAL A 84 -17.25 5.52 -9.96
CA VAL A 84 -16.36 4.68 -9.16
C VAL A 84 -16.12 5.28 -7.79
N ALA A 85 -15.89 6.60 -7.71
CA ALA A 85 -15.66 7.31 -6.45
C ALA A 85 -16.79 7.11 -5.42
N LYS A 86 -18.02 6.91 -5.91
CA LYS A 86 -19.22 6.72 -5.08
C LYS A 86 -19.46 5.26 -4.67
N THR A 87 -18.75 4.28 -5.23
CA THR A 87 -18.92 2.87 -4.87
C THR A 87 -18.43 2.57 -3.45
N GLU A 88 -19.10 1.65 -2.75
CA GLU A 88 -18.69 1.23 -1.39
C GLU A 88 -17.29 0.61 -1.38
N ASP A 89 -16.95 -0.15 -2.43
CA ASP A 89 -15.63 -0.76 -2.61
C ASP A 89 -14.52 0.29 -2.63
N PHE A 90 -14.69 1.35 -3.44
CA PHE A 90 -13.71 2.43 -3.53
C PHE A 90 -13.63 3.23 -2.23
N GLN A 91 -14.76 3.62 -1.64
CA GLN A 91 -14.79 4.35 -0.38
C GLN A 91 -14.13 3.57 0.76
N THR A 92 -14.35 2.25 0.81
CA THR A 92 -13.76 1.37 1.81
C THR A 92 -12.25 1.25 1.60
N PHE A 93 -11.80 1.10 0.35
CA PHE A 93 -10.38 1.12 0.00
C PHE A 93 -9.70 2.41 0.49
N VAL A 94 -10.25 3.58 0.16
CA VAL A 94 -9.65 4.88 0.53
C VAL A 94 -9.56 5.05 2.06
N LYS A 95 -10.61 4.65 2.79
CA LYS A 95 -10.61 4.66 4.27
C LYS A 95 -9.54 3.73 4.85
N ASN A 96 -9.37 2.54 4.27
CA ASN A 96 -8.35 1.60 4.69
C ASN A 96 -6.94 2.13 4.44
N ILE A 97 -6.71 2.80 3.31
CA ILE A 97 -5.44 3.49 3.03
C ILE A 97 -5.16 4.59 4.06
N ALA A 98 -6.17 5.40 4.42
CA ALA A 98 -6.00 6.42 5.46
C ALA A 98 -5.57 5.81 6.81
N MET A 99 -6.15 4.66 7.17
CA MET A 99 -5.79 3.92 8.38
C MET A 99 -4.40 3.27 8.29
N GLN A 100 -4.02 2.73 7.12
CA GLN A 100 -2.66 2.24 6.85
C GLN A 100 -1.64 3.34 7.10
N ILE A 101 -1.84 4.52 6.51
CA ILE A 101 -0.94 5.66 6.65
C ILE A 101 -0.83 6.08 8.12
N ALA A 102 -1.94 6.10 8.86
CA ALA A 102 -1.93 6.45 10.27
C ALA A 102 -1.04 5.50 11.08
N ALA A 103 -1.16 4.19 10.84
CA ALA A 103 -0.43 3.16 11.55
C ALA A 103 1.04 3.05 11.13
N ALA A 104 1.33 3.06 9.84
CA ALA A 104 2.64 2.75 9.28
C ALA A 104 3.55 3.98 9.09
N ASN A 105 2.99 5.19 9.14
CA ASN A 105 3.74 6.46 8.99
C ASN A 105 4.70 6.50 7.77
N PRO A 106 4.22 6.18 6.55
CA PRO A 106 5.03 6.36 5.35
C PRO A 106 5.39 7.84 5.16
N GLN A 107 6.53 8.11 4.53
CA GLN A 107 6.93 9.47 4.14
C GLN A 107 6.68 9.74 2.66
N TYR A 108 6.73 8.69 1.82
CA TYR A 108 6.53 8.78 0.38
C TYR A 108 5.44 7.81 -0.07
N ILE A 109 4.82 8.06 -1.23
CA ILE A 109 3.88 7.11 -1.81
C ILE A 109 4.66 6.04 -2.58
N ARG A 110 5.66 6.46 -3.36
CA ARG A 110 6.40 5.60 -4.31
C ARG A 110 7.91 5.79 -4.19
N ARG A 111 8.68 4.82 -4.69
CA ARG A 111 10.15 4.86 -4.67
C ARG A 111 10.71 6.07 -5.44
N GLU A 112 10.04 6.47 -6.52
CA GLU A 112 10.46 7.58 -7.38
C GLU A 112 10.23 8.97 -6.75
N GLU A 113 9.47 9.04 -5.66
CA GLU A 113 9.23 10.29 -4.93
C GLU A 113 10.35 10.60 -3.92
N ILE A 114 11.26 9.64 -3.69
CA ILE A 114 12.37 9.82 -2.76
C ILE A 114 13.47 10.66 -3.43
N PRO A 115 13.88 11.79 -2.83
CA PRO A 115 15.00 12.57 -3.34
C PRO A 115 16.32 11.78 -3.35
N GLU A 116 17.11 11.94 -4.42
CA GLU A 116 18.40 11.26 -4.59
C GLU A 116 19.36 11.57 -3.42
N ASP A 117 19.33 12.79 -2.89
CA ASP A 117 20.19 13.20 -1.78
C ASP A 117 19.86 12.48 -0.47
N VAL A 118 18.59 12.10 -0.25
CA VAL A 118 18.19 11.26 0.89
C VAL A 118 18.70 9.84 0.69
N LEU A 119 18.58 9.30 -0.52
CA LEU A 119 19.05 7.95 -0.84
C LEU A 119 20.56 7.80 -0.70
N GLU A 120 21.34 8.77 -1.18
CA GLU A 120 22.80 8.77 -1.05
C GLU A 120 23.22 8.81 0.43
N LYS A 121 22.61 9.68 1.23
CA LYS A 121 22.89 9.77 2.68
C LYS A 121 22.59 8.45 3.40
N GLU A 122 21.45 7.82 3.12
CA GLU A 122 21.09 6.53 3.72
C GLU A 122 22.05 5.41 3.29
N LYS A 123 22.45 5.37 2.01
CA LYS A 123 23.44 4.41 1.52
C LYS A 123 24.79 4.56 2.24
N ASP A 124 25.26 5.79 2.43
CA ASP A 124 26.52 6.07 3.12
C ASP A 124 26.48 5.69 4.60
N ILE A 125 25.35 5.93 5.26
CA ILE A 125 25.11 5.50 6.65
C ILE A 125 25.21 3.96 6.74
N TYR A 126 24.52 3.23 5.86
CA TYR A 126 24.56 1.76 5.89
C TYR A 126 25.93 1.20 5.51
N ARG A 127 26.64 1.84 4.59
CA ARG A 127 28.01 1.46 4.22
C ARG A 127 28.97 1.62 5.41
N THR A 128 28.88 2.75 6.11
CA THR A 128 29.69 3.04 7.30
C THR A 128 29.41 2.02 8.40
N GLN A 129 28.13 1.76 8.69
CA GLN A 129 27.73 0.73 9.67
C GLN A 129 28.26 -0.68 9.32
N ALA A 130 28.29 -1.04 8.02
CA ALA A 130 28.78 -2.33 7.58
C ALA A 130 30.31 -2.46 7.68
N LEU A 131 31.04 -1.36 7.43
CA LEU A 131 32.50 -1.26 7.57
C LEU A 131 32.92 -1.35 9.04
N GLU A 132 32.26 -0.61 9.92
CA GLU A 132 32.50 -0.67 11.37
C GLU A 132 32.22 -2.07 11.94
N GLY A 133 31.27 -2.79 11.34
CA GLY A 133 30.98 -4.19 11.66
C GLY A 133 32.03 -5.21 11.18
N GLY A 134 33.15 -4.77 10.59
CA GLY A 134 34.28 -5.61 10.21
C GLY A 134 34.00 -6.60 9.06
N LYS A 135 33.03 -6.29 8.20
CA LYS A 135 32.59 -7.20 7.12
C LYS A 135 33.43 -7.02 5.85
N PRO A 136 33.63 -8.08 5.02
CA PRO A 136 34.39 -7.97 3.77
C PRO A 136 33.68 -7.07 2.75
N GLU A 137 34.42 -6.20 2.04
CA GLU A 137 33.88 -5.22 1.08
C GLU A 137 32.92 -5.82 0.04
N LYS A 138 33.21 -7.02 -0.49
CA LYS A 138 32.35 -7.71 -1.45
C LYS A 138 30.96 -8.09 -0.91
N VAL A 139 30.78 -8.13 0.41
CA VAL A 139 29.50 -8.43 1.06
C VAL A 139 28.79 -7.14 1.46
N ILE A 140 29.52 -6.03 1.60
CA ILE A 140 28.97 -4.73 2.02
C ILE A 140 27.94 -4.24 1.02
N ASP A 141 28.22 -4.27 -0.27
CA ASP A 141 27.28 -3.80 -1.30
C ASP A 141 25.95 -4.56 -1.22
N LYS A 142 25.99 -5.90 -1.09
CA LYS A 142 24.78 -6.73 -0.91
C LYS A 142 24.04 -6.43 0.38
N ILE A 143 24.74 -6.08 1.45
CA ILE A 143 24.13 -5.70 2.74
C ILE A 143 23.43 -4.34 2.60
N VAL A 144 24.09 -3.37 1.95
CA VAL A 144 23.52 -2.04 1.70
C VAL A 144 22.27 -2.17 0.84
N ASP A 145 22.30 -2.96 -0.24
CA ASP A 145 21.12 -3.21 -1.08
C ASP A 145 19.95 -3.77 -0.28
N GLY A 146 20.18 -4.77 0.58
CA GLY A 146 19.14 -5.32 1.45
C GLY A 146 18.61 -4.33 2.49
N LYS A 147 19.45 -3.42 2.99
CA LYS A 147 19.04 -2.33 3.89
C LYS A 147 18.22 -1.28 3.17
N ILE A 148 18.57 -0.96 1.94
CA ILE A 148 17.83 -0.03 1.10
C ILE A 148 16.46 -0.60 0.72
N GLU A 149 16.34 -1.88 0.40
CA GLU A 149 15.02 -2.51 0.19
C GLU A 149 14.15 -2.44 1.45
N ARG A 150 14.75 -2.64 2.63
CA ARG A 150 14.03 -2.45 3.89
C ARG A 150 13.60 -1.00 4.09
N PHE A 151 14.47 -0.04 3.78
CA PHE A 151 14.14 1.38 3.83
C PHE A 151 12.93 1.70 2.93
N TYR A 152 12.87 1.16 1.71
CA TYR A 152 11.69 1.31 0.86
C TYR A 152 10.43 0.72 1.49
N SER A 153 10.50 -0.48 2.07
CA SER A 153 9.35 -1.12 2.73
C SER A 153 8.84 -0.37 3.96
N GLU A 154 9.68 0.42 4.62
CA GLU A 154 9.29 1.22 5.80
C GLU A 154 8.76 2.60 5.39
N VAL A 155 9.39 3.25 4.41
CA VAL A 155 9.14 4.67 4.09
C VAL A 155 8.13 4.86 2.95
N CYS A 156 8.02 3.92 2.00
CA CYS A 156 7.10 4.03 0.87
C CYS A 156 5.78 3.29 1.12
N LEU A 157 4.66 4.01 1.02
CA LEU A 157 3.32 3.44 1.23
C LEU A 157 3.02 2.23 0.35
N LEU A 158 3.37 2.27 -0.95
CA LEU A 158 3.06 1.16 -1.87
C LEU A 158 3.83 -0.13 -1.55
N GLU A 159 5.01 -0.02 -0.94
CA GLU A 159 5.89 -1.16 -0.63
C GLU A 159 5.57 -1.79 0.74
N GLN A 160 4.75 -1.10 1.56
CA GLN A 160 4.35 -1.59 2.87
C GLN A 160 3.41 -2.79 2.78
N THR A 161 3.51 -3.67 3.77
CA THR A 161 2.50 -4.71 4.01
C THR A 161 1.22 -4.09 4.53
N TYR A 162 0.09 -4.66 4.13
CA TYR A 162 -1.21 -4.14 4.50
C TYR A 162 -1.57 -4.56 5.93
N ILE A 163 -1.94 -3.59 6.77
CA ILE A 163 -2.22 -3.84 8.20
C ILE A 163 -3.37 -4.82 8.47
N LYS A 164 -4.29 -5.03 7.53
CA LYS A 164 -5.39 -5.99 7.69
C LYS A 164 -5.07 -7.37 7.12
N ASP A 165 -4.07 -7.46 6.26
CA ASP A 165 -3.69 -8.70 5.58
C ASP A 165 -2.17 -8.66 5.31
N SER A 166 -1.42 -9.38 6.13
CA SER A 166 0.04 -9.41 6.07
C SER A 166 0.60 -10.07 4.81
N ASP A 167 -0.24 -10.78 4.06
CA ASP A 167 0.17 -11.50 2.85
C ASP A 167 0.15 -10.59 1.61
N LEU A 168 -0.41 -9.39 1.74
CA LEU A 168 -0.56 -8.43 0.64
C LEU A 168 0.21 -7.13 0.92
N THR A 169 0.85 -6.62 -0.13
CA THR A 169 1.36 -5.25 -0.15
C THR A 169 0.26 -4.27 -0.54
N ILE A 170 0.43 -2.99 -0.18
CA ILE A 170 -0.50 -1.93 -0.61
C ILE A 170 -0.53 -1.79 -2.14
N LYS A 171 0.61 -2.02 -2.81
CA LYS A 171 0.67 -2.08 -4.27
C LYS A 171 -0.23 -3.16 -4.85
N GLU A 172 -0.13 -4.39 -4.35
CA GLU A 172 -0.96 -5.51 -4.83
C GLU A 172 -2.44 -5.27 -4.54
N LEU A 173 -2.76 -4.69 -3.37
CA LEU A 173 -4.13 -4.29 -3.04
C LEU A 173 -4.67 -3.25 -4.05
N LEU A 174 -3.86 -2.23 -4.38
CA LEU A 174 -4.22 -1.22 -5.37
C LEU A 174 -4.44 -1.85 -6.76
N GLU A 175 -3.54 -2.73 -7.20
CA GLU A 175 -3.63 -3.42 -8.49
C GLU A 175 -4.85 -4.35 -8.57
N ALA A 176 -5.17 -5.05 -7.47
CA ALA A 176 -6.38 -5.86 -7.36
C ALA A 176 -7.65 -4.99 -7.46
N MET A 177 -7.66 -3.81 -6.83
CA MET A 177 -8.77 -2.86 -6.96
C MET A 177 -8.93 -2.34 -8.39
N ILE A 178 -7.83 -2.00 -9.06
CA ILE A 178 -7.84 -1.59 -10.48
C ILE A 178 -8.37 -2.72 -11.38
N ALA A 179 -7.98 -3.96 -11.12
CA ALA A 179 -8.45 -5.12 -11.87
C ALA A 179 -9.96 -5.36 -11.66
N LYS A 180 -10.46 -5.19 -10.43
CA LYS A 180 -11.86 -5.36 -10.07
C LYS A 180 -12.76 -4.27 -10.67
N ILE A 181 -12.35 -3.00 -10.52
CA ILE A 181 -13.13 -1.84 -10.98
C ILE A 181 -12.99 -1.63 -12.49
N GLY A 182 -11.80 -1.89 -13.03
CA GLY A 182 -11.52 -1.65 -14.44
C GLY A 182 -11.24 -0.18 -14.75
N GLU A 183 -10.80 0.62 -13.80
CA GLU A 183 -10.33 2.00 -13.98
C GLU A 183 -8.95 2.18 -13.34
N ASN A 184 -8.18 3.13 -13.85
CA ASN A 184 -6.95 3.57 -13.19
C ASN A 184 -7.29 4.17 -11.82
N ILE A 185 -6.57 3.73 -10.79
CA ILE A 185 -6.68 4.25 -9.43
C ILE A 185 -5.29 4.68 -9.00
N SER A 186 -5.17 5.86 -8.42
CA SER A 186 -3.89 6.37 -7.95
C SER A 186 -4.02 7.05 -6.60
N ILE A 187 -3.10 6.74 -5.68
CA ILE A 187 -2.94 7.49 -4.44
C ILE A 187 -2.11 8.71 -4.79
N ARG A 188 -2.68 9.90 -4.65
CA ARG A 188 -2.09 11.14 -5.17
C ARG A 188 -1.20 11.85 -4.16
N ARG A 189 -1.69 11.98 -2.93
CA ARG A 189 -1.01 12.62 -1.81
C ARG A 189 -1.69 12.26 -0.50
N PHE A 190 -0.94 12.37 0.59
CA PHE A 190 -1.49 12.29 1.92
C PHE A 190 -0.82 13.31 2.84
N SER A 191 -1.43 13.53 4.00
CA SER A 191 -0.84 14.27 5.10
C SER A 191 -1.20 13.57 6.39
N ARG A 192 -0.19 13.27 7.19
CA ARG A 192 -0.34 12.67 8.52
C ARG A 192 0.12 13.68 9.55
N PHE A 193 -0.65 13.79 10.62
CA PHE A 193 -0.36 14.66 11.75
C PHE A 193 -0.34 13.80 13.01
N GLN A 194 0.66 13.98 13.85
CA GLN A 194 0.73 13.39 15.17
C GLN A 194 0.97 14.47 16.22
N LEU A 195 0.21 14.43 17.32
CA LEU A 195 0.33 15.38 18.42
C LEU A 195 1.73 15.29 19.03
N GLY A 196 2.43 16.42 19.09
CA GLY A 196 3.76 16.52 19.69
C GLY A 196 4.92 16.12 18.75
N GLU A 197 4.64 15.80 17.49
CA GLU A 197 5.68 15.52 16.50
C GLU A 197 6.60 16.73 16.31
N GLY A 198 7.92 16.52 16.39
CA GLY A 198 8.93 17.58 16.25
C GLY A 198 9.16 18.45 17.49
N LEU A 199 8.46 18.22 18.61
CA LEU A 199 8.71 18.92 19.89
C LEU A 199 9.60 18.08 20.80
N SER A 200 10.76 18.61 21.19
CA SER A 200 11.53 18.07 22.32
C SER A 200 10.79 18.38 23.62
N SER A 201 10.15 17.40 24.25
CA SER A 201 9.52 17.61 25.55
C SER A 201 10.58 17.90 26.60
N GLN A 202 10.61 19.12 27.13
CA GLN A 202 11.18 19.33 28.46
C GLN A 202 10.20 18.72 29.45
N SER A 203 10.58 17.59 30.05
CA SER A 203 9.86 17.02 31.17
C SER A 203 9.93 18.02 32.33
N HIS A 204 8.82 18.73 32.58
CA HIS A 204 8.67 19.43 33.84
C HIS A 204 8.64 18.38 34.97
N PRO A 205 9.53 18.46 35.97
CA PRO A 205 9.47 17.56 37.11
C PRO A 205 8.14 17.79 37.82
N THR A 206 7.27 16.78 37.82
CA THR A 206 6.04 16.79 38.59
C THR A 206 6.40 16.98 40.05
N CYS A 207 6.01 18.13 40.62
CA CYS A 207 6.10 18.40 42.04
C CYS A 207 5.30 17.31 42.78
N SER A 208 6.01 16.36 43.40
CA SER A 208 5.43 15.40 44.33
C SER A 208 4.99 16.18 45.56
N SER A 209 3.69 16.51 45.65
CA SER A 209 3.11 16.99 46.91
C SER A 209 3.00 15.82 47.88
N SER A 210 4.08 15.58 48.63
CA SER A 210 4.00 14.95 49.94
C SER A 210 3.22 15.89 50.86
N MET A 211 1.95 15.59 51.14
CA MET A 211 1.23 16.18 52.26
C MET A 211 0.37 15.10 52.90
N LYS A 212 0.96 14.58 53.99
CA LYS A 212 0.42 14.01 55.23
C LYS A 212 -1.05 13.60 55.26
#